data_AF-A0A355USK9-F1
#
_entry.id   AF-A0A355USK9-F1
#
_cell.length_a   1.000
_cell.length_b   1.000
_cell.length_c   1.000
_cell.angle_alpha   90.00
_cell.angle_beta   90.00
_cell.angle_gamma   90.00
#
_symmetry.space_group_name_H-M   'P 1'
#
loop_
_entity.id
_entity.type
_entity.pdbx_description
1 polymer ?
#
loop_
_entity_poly.entity_id
_entity_poly.type
_entity_poly.pdbx_seq_one_letter_code
_entity_poly.pdbx_strand_id
1 'polypeptide(L)'
;MRKSGPVYVAILIFFSAACLSLEFLRPRNTVGCFASDLAGRSEEQRNNILLACRAIDGVRIEPGGVFSFNRVVGPRSLERGYRFAPAFLENEKRESLGGGICQVSSTLYAAVLDGGFEVLKRVPHNFLVSSVPPGRDATVWYGRADLVWRNDGSAPVRLEAEVRGDTCLVRL
;
A
#
# COMPACT_ATOMS: atom_id res chain seq x y z
N MET A 1 29.98 2.42 65.40
CA MET A 1 29.28 1.20 64.93
C MET A 1 27.90 1.57 64.40
N ARG A 2 27.60 1.19 63.15
CA ARG A 2 26.28 1.12 62.49
C ARG A 2 25.54 2.44 62.22
N LYS A 3 24.86 2.65 61.09
CA LYS A 3 24.81 2.01 59.75
C LYS A 3 24.06 3.05 58.90
N SER A 4 24.65 3.50 57.80
CA SER A 4 23.97 4.25 56.74
C SER A 4 22.88 3.37 56.11
N GLY A 5 21.61 3.78 56.22
CA GLY A 5 20.50 3.19 55.48
C GLY A 5 20.41 3.79 54.07
N PRO A 6 19.99 3.04 53.05
CA PRO A 6 19.86 3.58 51.71
C PRO A 6 18.61 4.46 51.63
N VAL A 7 18.76 5.67 51.09
CA VAL A 7 17.65 6.49 50.65
C VAL A 7 17.17 5.91 49.33
N TYR A 8 15.96 5.34 49.30
CA TYR A 8 15.31 4.90 48.06
C TYR A 8 14.90 6.13 47.26
N VAL A 9 15.64 6.42 46.19
CA VAL A 9 15.20 7.37 45.15
C VAL A 9 14.16 6.63 44.31
N ALA A 10 12.89 6.98 44.47
CA ALA A 10 11.83 6.54 43.58
C ALA A 10 12.04 7.20 42.21
N ILE A 11 12.57 6.45 41.25
CA ILE A 11 12.61 6.86 39.85
C ILE A 11 11.18 6.69 39.31
N LEU A 12 10.41 7.77 39.37
CA LEU A 12 9.18 7.92 38.60
C LEU A 12 9.58 8.08 37.13
N ILE A 13 9.56 6.97 36.38
CA ILE A 13 9.68 7.01 34.91
C ILE A 13 8.37 7.59 34.37
N PHE A 14 8.35 8.90 34.15
CA PHE A 14 7.39 9.51 33.25
C PHE A 14 7.71 9.06 31.83
N PHE A 15 6.95 8.09 31.30
CA PHE A 15 6.91 7.79 29.87
C PHE A 15 6.27 9.00 29.17
N SER A 16 7.09 9.99 28.79
CA SER A 16 6.63 11.18 28.08
C SER A 16 6.38 10.85 26.60
N ALA A 17 5.44 11.59 26.00
CA ALA A 17 5.01 11.51 24.60
C ALA A 17 6.12 11.71 23.54
N ALA A 18 7.40 11.80 23.93
CA ALA A 18 8.55 11.96 23.05
C ALA A 18 8.87 10.71 22.21
N CYS A 19 8.34 9.53 22.56
CA CYS A 19 8.50 8.34 21.72
C CYS A 19 7.72 8.45 20.40
N LEU A 20 6.61 9.21 20.37
CA LEU A 20 5.80 9.41 19.17
C LEU A 20 6.39 10.44 18.20
N SER A 21 7.38 11.25 18.60
CA SER A 21 7.90 12.36 17.79
C SER A 21 9.16 12.01 17.00
N LEU A 22 9.87 10.93 17.33
CA LEU A 22 11.13 10.58 16.66
C LEU A 22 10.94 9.78 15.36
N GLU A 23 9.81 9.09 15.17
CA GLU A 23 9.50 8.44 13.87
C GLU A 23 9.26 9.48 12.76
N PHE A 24 8.63 10.62 13.09
CA PHE A 24 8.35 11.69 12.13
C PHE A 24 9.61 12.47 11.68
N LEU A 25 10.67 12.46 12.49
CA LEU A 25 11.92 13.19 12.25
C LEU A 25 12.95 12.36 11.48
N ARG A 26 12.70 11.08 11.19
CA ARG A 26 13.60 10.30 10.34
C ARG A 26 13.50 10.79 8.88
N PRO A 27 14.64 11.07 8.21
CA PRO A 27 14.62 11.34 6.78
C PRO A 27 13.97 10.14 6.04
N ARG A 28 12.88 10.42 5.33
CA ARG A 28 12.19 9.43 4.49
C ARG A 28 12.93 9.32 3.17
N ASN A 29 13.80 8.32 3.06
CA ASN A 29 14.40 7.96 1.79
C ASN A 29 13.41 7.07 1.05
N THR A 30 12.96 7.52 -0.13
CA THR A 30 12.16 6.67 -1.01
C THR A 30 13.02 5.56 -1.57
N VAL A 31 12.63 4.31 -1.31
CA VAL A 31 13.34 3.13 -1.80
C VAL A 31 12.71 2.55 -3.05
N GLY A 32 11.41 2.77 -3.27
CA GLY A 32 10.71 2.40 -4.50
C GLY A 32 9.61 3.41 -4.83
N CYS A 33 9.38 3.68 -6.11
CA CYS A 33 8.40 4.67 -6.54
C CYS A 33 7.90 4.37 -7.95
N PHE A 34 6.58 4.41 -8.14
CA PHE A 34 6.00 4.32 -9.47
C PHE A 34 4.75 5.20 -9.61
N ALA A 35 4.59 5.76 -10.81
CA ALA A 35 3.46 6.59 -11.19
C ALA A 35 2.77 5.99 -12.40
N SER A 36 1.45 5.86 -12.33
CA SER A 36 0.61 5.42 -13.46
C SER A 36 -0.40 6.51 -13.83
N ASP A 37 -0.66 6.65 -15.12
CA ASP A 37 -1.60 7.61 -15.67
C ASP A 37 -3.07 7.17 -15.49
N LEU A 38 -3.92 8.12 -15.14
CA LEU A 38 -5.37 8.01 -14.97
C LEU A 38 -6.15 8.74 -16.06
N ALA A 39 -5.48 9.28 -17.08
CA ALA A 39 -6.12 9.85 -18.24
C ALA A 39 -7.12 8.85 -18.87
N GLY A 40 -8.32 9.34 -19.19
CA GLY A 40 -9.39 8.53 -19.76
C GLY A 40 -10.09 7.58 -18.77
N ARG A 41 -9.74 7.61 -17.47
CA ARG A 41 -10.53 6.92 -16.43
C ARG A 41 -11.84 7.66 -16.17
N SER A 42 -12.92 6.89 -16.09
CA SER A 42 -14.24 7.36 -15.64
C SER A 42 -14.19 7.89 -14.19
N GLU A 43 -15.19 8.67 -13.80
CA GLU A 43 -15.31 9.19 -12.43
C GLU A 43 -15.36 8.05 -11.41
N GLU A 44 -16.09 6.97 -11.72
CA GLU A 44 -16.27 5.81 -10.87
C GLU A 44 -14.97 5.02 -10.70
N GLN A 45 -14.20 4.85 -11.77
CA GLN A 45 -12.85 4.28 -11.68
C GLN A 45 -11.95 5.13 -10.79
N ARG A 46 -11.96 6.45 -10.97
CA ARG A 46 -11.16 7.38 -10.16
C ARG A 46 -11.56 7.33 -8.68
N ASN A 47 -12.85 7.26 -8.37
CA ASN A 47 -13.34 7.06 -7.00
C ASN A 47 -12.81 5.75 -6.39
N ASN A 48 -12.92 4.64 -7.12
CA ASN A 48 -12.46 3.34 -6.65
C ASN A 48 -10.94 3.29 -6.42
N ILE A 49 -10.18 3.90 -7.34
CA ILE A 49 -8.73 4.05 -7.26
C ILE A 49 -8.35 4.90 -6.06
N LEU A 50 -9.01 6.05 -5.85
CA LEU A 50 -8.78 6.92 -4.70
C LEU A 50 -9.03 6.20 -3.37
N LEU A 51 -10.13 5.43 -3.26
CA LEU A 51 -10.43 4.65 -2.06
C LEU A 51 -9.37 3.58 -1.80
N ALA A 52 -8.89 2.90 -2.85
CA ALA A 52 -7.83 1.90 -2.71
C ALA A 52 -6.48 2.53 -2.33
N CYS A 53 -6.10 3.68 -2.91
CA CYS A 53 -4.90 4.43 -2.50
C CYS A 53 -5.00 4.83 -1.03
N ARG A 54 -6.12 5.41 -0.60
CA ARG A 54 -6.34 5.79 0.82
C ARG A 54 -6.25 4.61 1.78
N ALA A 55 -6.66 3.42 1.35
CA ALA A 55 -6.60 2.23 2.19
C ALA A 55 -5.16 1.73 2.43
N ILE A 56 -4.26 1.89 1.44
CA ILE A 56 -2.86 1.46 1.56
C ILE A 56 -1.93 2.57 2.05
N ASP A 57 -2.34 3.84 1.92
CA ASP A 57 -1.55 4.99 2.37
C ASP A 57 -1.26 4.92 3.87
N GLY A 58 0.01 5.11 4.22
CA GLY A 58 0.50 5.06 5.58
C GLY A 58 0.65 3.70 6.21
N VAL A 59 0.34 2.62 5.48
CA VAL A 59 0.64 1.26 5.98
C VAL A 59 2.13 1.09 6.15
N ARG A 60 2.53 0.71 7.36
CA ARG A 60 3.91 0.40 7.73
C ARG A 60 4.14 -1.11 7.73
N ILE A 61 5.25 -1.54 7.13
CA ILE A 61 5.68 -2.93 7.06
C ILE A 61 7.03 -3.03 7.76
N GLU A 62 7.08 -3.68 8.91
CA GLU A 62 8.34 -3.95 9.63
C GLU A 62 9.28 -4.87 8.85
N PRO A 63 10.59 -4.88 9.15
CA PRO A 63 11.52 -5.90 8.65
C PRO A 63 10.98 -7.32 8.82
N GLY A 64 11.04 -8.12 7.75
CA GLY A 64 10.46 -9.46 7.66
C GLY A 64 8.93 -9.51 7.51
N GLY A 65 8.25 -8.37 7.60
CA GLY A 65 6.80 -8.25 7.50
C GLY A 65 6.28 -8.51 6.09
N VAL A 66 5.06 -9.05 6.00
CA VAL A 66 4.39 -9.36 4.74
C VAL A 66 3.20 -8.45 4.53
N PHE A 67 3.13 -7.79 3.38
CA PHE A 67 1.97 -7.03 2.93
C PHE A 67 1.08 -7.88 2.03
N SER A 68 -0.24 -7.78 2.19
CA SER A 68 -1.24 -8.34 1.28
C SER A 68 -2.21 -7.23 0.90
N PHE A 69 -2.36 -6.99 -0.40
CA PHE A 69 -3.22 -5.93 -0.91
C PHE A 69 -4.68 -6.14 -0.49
N ASN A 70 -5.20 -7.35 -0.65
CA ASN A 70 -6.58 -7.64 -0.26
C ASN A 70 -6.82 -7.62 1.24
N ARG A 71 -5.82 -7.96 2.08
CA ARG A 71 -5.95 -7.86 3.53
C ARG A 71 -6.08 -6.40 3.98
N VAL A 72 -5.38 -5.48 3.32
CA VAL A 72 -5.40 -4.05 3.64
C VAL A 72 -6.61 -3.35 3.03
N VAL A 73 -6.88 -3.57 1.73
CA VAL A 73 -7.98 -2.87 1.03
C VAL A 73 -9.36 -3.45 1.37
N GLY A 74 -9.43 -4.76 1.64
CA GLY A 74 -10.66 -5.45 2.03
C GLY A 74 -11.63 -5.73 0.87
N PRO A 75 -12.85 -6.22 1.16
CA PRO A 75 -13.87 -6.47 0.14
C PRO A 75 -14.31 -5.15 -0.52
N ARG A 76 -14.68 -5.24 -1.80
CA ARG A 76 -15.20 -4.10 -2.57
C ARG A 76 -16.72 -4.19 -2.50
N SER A 77 -17.35 -3.20 -1.86
CA SER A 77 -18.78 -3.17 -1.62
C SER A 77 -19.32 -1.73 -1.74
N LEU A 78 -20.61 -1.58 -2.00
CA LEU A 78 -21.27 -0.27 -2.10
C LEU A 78 -21.22 0.48 -0.77
N GLU A 79 -21.35 -0.23 0.35
CA GLU A 79 -21.31 0.30 1.72
C GLU A 79 -19.93 0.90 2.05
N ARG A 80 -18.88 0.38 1.42
CA ARG A 80 -17.50 0.89 1.54
C ARG A 80 -17.20 2.03 0.54
N GLY A 81 -18.21 2.48 -0.20
CA GLY A 81 -18.11 3.59 -1.15
C GLY A 81 -17.58 3.21 -2.53
N TYR A 82 -17.35 1.93 -2.81
CA TYR A 82 -16.97 1.48 -4.15
C TYR A 82 -18.16 1.62 -5.10
N ARG A 83 -17.86 1.94 -6.35
CA ARG A 83 -18.84 2.11 -7.43
C ARG A 83 -18.63 1.04 -8.50
N PHE A 84 -19.71 0.71 -9.21
CA PHE A 84 -19.59 -0.03 -10.45
C PHE A 84 -18.83 0.82 -11.46
N ALA A 85 -17.84 0.23 -12.08
CA ALA A 85 -17.05 0.90 -13.09
C ALA A 85 -16.51 -0.13 -14.09
N PRO A 86 -16.09 0.29 -15.29
CA PRO A 86 -15.52 -0.62 -16.24
C PRO A 86 -14.27 -1.32 -15.70
N ALA A 87 -14.31 -2.65 -15.70
CA ALA A 87 -13.21 -3.53 -15.44
C ALA A 87 -13.01 -4.42 -16.68
N PHE A 88 -11.75 -4.72 -16.99
CA PHE A 88 -11.45 -5.73 -18.00
C PHE A 88 -11.45 -7.09 -17.31
N LEU A 89 -12.45 -7.91 -17.62
CA LEU A 89 -12.61 -9.27 -17.14
C LEU A 89 -12.56 -10.19 -18.36
N GLU A 90 -11.65 -11.16 -18.40
CA GLU A 90 -11.64 -12.21 -19.43
C GLU A 90 -11.68 -11.67 -20.88
N ASN A 91 -10.91 -10.62 -21.18
CA ASN A 91 -10.85 -9.92 -22.48
C ASN A 91 -12.11 -9.12 -22.86
N GLU A 92 -13.08 -8.98 -21.96
CA GLU A 92 -14.25 -8.13 -22.16
C GLU A 92 -14.29 -6.98 -21.15
N LYS A 93 -14.73 -5.81 -21.63
CA LYS A 93 -15.01 -4.67 -20.76
C LYS A 93 -16.40 -4.88 -20.16
N ARG A 94 -16.46 -5.19 -18.87
CA ARG A 94 -17.71 -5.34 -18.12
C ARG A 94 -17.72 -4.41 -16.92
N GLU A 95 -18.90 -3.99 -16.49
CA GLU A 95 -19.00 -3.28 -15.22
C GLU A 95 -18.73 -4.24 -14.06
N SER A 96 -17.91 -3.81 -13.14
CA SER A 96 -17.62 -4.55 -11.91
C SER A 96 -17.49 -3.59 -10.75
N LEU A 97 -17.95 -4.02 -9.58
CA LEU A 97 -17.83 -3.26 -8.36
C LEU A 97 -16.36 -3.14 -7.97
N GLY A 98 -15.84 -1.91 -7.91
CA GLY A 98 -14.41 -1.68 -7.70
C GLY A 98 -13.57 -1.72 -8.99
N GLY A 99 -14.19 -1.59 -10.17
CA GLY A 99 -13.45 -1.43 -11.42
C GLY A 99 -12.39 -0.33 -11.33
N GLY A 100 -11.18 -0.61 -11.82
CA GLY A 100 -10.00 0.27 -11.73
C GLY A 100 -8.99 -0.08 -10.63
N ILE A 101 -9.36 -0.88 -9.62
CA ILE A 101 -8.47 -1.16 -8.47
C ILE A 101 -7.20 -1.96 -8.84
N CYS A 102 -7.24 -2.81 -9.87
CA CYS A 102 -6.04 -3.49 -10.37
C CYS A 102 -4.94 -2.52 -10.81
N GLN A 103 -5.30 -1.28 -11.19
CA GLN A 103 -4.31 -0.26 -11.48
C GLN A 103 -3.51 0.10 -10.22
N VAL A 104 -4.16 0.33 -9.07
CA VAL A 104 -3.44 0.63 -7.81
C VAL A 104 -2.52 -0.51 -7.40
N SER A 105 -2.99 -1.75 -7.53
CA SER A 105 -2.15 -2.94 -7.28
C SER A 105 -0.96 -3.02 -8.24
N SER A 106 -1.16 -2.70 -9.52
CA SER A 106 -0.07 -2.70 -10.52
C SER A 106 0.93 -1.58 -10.27
N THR A 107 0.47 -0.38 -9.91
CA THR A 107 1.33 0.76 -9.52
C THR A 107 2.15 0.43 -8.28
N LEU A 108 1.52 -0.17 -7.26
CA LEU A 108 2.23 -0.65 -6.08
C LEU A 108 3.25 -1.74 -6.45
N TYR A 109 2.86 -2.73 -7.25
CA TYR A 109 3.77 -3.79 -7.67
C TYR A 109 4.99 -3.24 -8.41
N ALA A 110 4.80 -2.29 -9.32
CA ALA A 110 5.92 -1.62 -10.00
C ALA A 110 6.84 -0.88 -9.01
N ALA A 111 6.28 -0.18 -8.01
CA ALA A 111 7.08 0.47 -6.96
C ALA A 111 7.84 -0.56 -6.09
N VAL A 112 7.23 -1.71 -5.79
CA VAL A 112 7.84 -2.83 -5.06
C VAL A 112 9.02 -3.41 -5.85
N LEU A 113 8.86 -3.57 -7.17
CA LEU A 113 9.96 -4.00 -8.05
C LEU A 113 11.09 -2.97 -8.09
N ASP A 114 10.77 -1.68 -8.19
CA ASP A 114 11.77 -0.61 -8.20
C ASP A 114 12.53 -0.53 -6.86
N GLY A 115 11.87 -0.90 -5.76
CA GLY A 115 12.49 -1.04 -4.43
C GLY A 115 13.20 -2.37 -4.17
N GLY A 116 13.19 -3.31 -5.12
CA GLY A 116 13.90 -4.58 -5.02
C GLY A 116 13.37 -5.55 -3.98
N PHE A 117 12.12 -5.40 -3.53
CA PHE A 117 11.52 -6.24 -2.50
C PHE A 117 11.06 -7.61 -3.04
N GLU A 118 11.09 -8.62 -2.17
CA GLU A 118 10.61 -9.97 -2.49
C GLU A 118 9.09 -10.00 -2.74
N VAL A 119 8.69 -10.51 -3.92
CA VAL A 119 7.28 -10.69 -4.29
C VAL A 119 6.86 -12.15 -4.05
N LEU A 120 6.03 -12.36 -3.04
CA LEU A 120 5.57 -13.69 -2.62
C LEU A 120 4.41 -14.22 -3.47
N LYS A 121 3.53 -13.33 -3.94
CA LYS A 121 2.40 -13.68 -4.80
C LYS A 121 2.09 -12.55 -5.76
N ARG A 122 1.96 -12.90 -7.03
CA ARG A 122 1.51 -12.04 -8.11
C ARG A 122 0.68 -12.84 -9.10
N VAL A 123 -0.43 -12.25 -9.56
CA VAL A 123 -1.19 -12.76 -10.70
C VAL A 123 -1.12 -11.70 -11.81
N PRO A 124 -0.55 -11.98 -12.99
CA PRO A 124 -0.64 -11.07 -14.13
C PRO A 124 -2.05 -11.05 -14.71
N HIS A 125 -2.37 -10.00 -15.45
CA HIS A 125 -3.47 -9.98 -16.41
C HIS A 125 -3.14 -10.91 -17.58
N ASN A 126 -4.17 -11.46 -18.21
CA ASN A 126 -4.02 -12.30 -19.41
C ASN A 126 -3.82 -11.48 -20.71
N PHE A 127 -3.69 -10.16 -20.59
CA PHE A 127 -3.56 -9.20 -21.69
C PHE A 127 -2.73 -8.00 -21.22
N LEU A 128 -2.20 -7.22 -22.16
CA LEU A 128 -1.46 -6.00 -21.86
C LEU A 128 -2.39 -4.92 -21.32
N VAL A 129 -1.99 -4.32 -20.20
CA VAL A 129 -2.66 -3.16 -19.62
C VAL A 129 -1.85 -1.91 -19.90
N SER A 130 -2.51 -0.80 -20.22
CA SER A 130 -1.83 0.46 -20.56
C SER A 130 -1.30 1.22 -19.34
N SER A 131 -1.73 0.89 -18.13
CA SER A 131 -1.38 1.64 -16.91
C SER A 131 0.05 1.41 -16.42
N VAL A 132 0.72 0.34 -16.88
CA VAL A 132 2.08 -0.04 -16.49
C VAL A 132 2.80 -0.73 -17.67
N PRO A 133 4.14 -0.71 -17.74
CA PRO A 133 4.89 -1.47 -18.74
C PRO A 133 4.60 -2.98 -18.68
N PRO A 134 4.80 -3.72 -19.78
CA PRO A 134 4.63 -5.17 -19.81
C PRO A 134 5.40 -5.87 -18.67
N GLY A 135 4.74 -6.82 -17.98
CA GLY A 135 5.33 -7.58 -16.88
C GLY A 135 5.33 -6.87 -15.52
N ARG A 136 4.92 -5.59 -15.47
CA ARG A 136 4.80 -4.80 -14.22
C ARG A 136 3.36 -4.69 -13.71
N ASP A 137 2.50 -5.60 -14.13
CA ASP A 137 1.10 -5.63 -13.75
C ASP A 137 0.80 -6.68 -12.66
N ALA A 138 -0.22 -6.38 -11.85
CA ALA A 138 -0.69 -7.26 -10.78
C ALA A 138 -2.21 -7.17 -10.61
N THR A 139 -2.91 -8.21 -11.04
CA THR A 139 -4.36 -8.38 -10.87
C THR A 139 -4.71 -8.68 -9.42
N VAL A 140 -5.80 -8.07 -8.94
CA VAL A 140 -6.38 -8.34 -7.62
C VAL A 140 -7.88 -8.58 -7.74
N TRP A 141 -8.35 -9.58 -7.02
CA TRP A 141 -9.75 -9.91 -6.83
C TRP A 141 -9.90 -10.44 -5.41
N TYR A 142 -10.71 -9.76 -4.59
CA TYR A 142 -10.88 -10.12 -3.19
C TYR A 142 -11.31 -11.59 -3.01
N GLY A 143 -10.49 -12.39 -2.31
CA GLY A 143 -10.73 -13.83 -2.11
C GLY A 143 -10.22 -14.74 -3.23
N ARG A 144 -9.70 -14.21 -4.35
CA ARG A 144 -9.24 -15.01 -5.50
C ARG A 144 -7.81 -14.69 -5.95
N ALA A 145 -7.52 -13.43 -6.28
CA ALA A 145 -6.21 -12.97 -6.75
C ALA A 145 -5.68 -11.85 -5.85
N ASP A 146 -4.39 -11.89 -5.50
CA ASP A 146 -3.81 -10.94 -4.56
C ASP A 146 -2.37 -10.60 -4.95
N LEU A 147 -1.93 -9.41 -4.55
CA LEU A 147 -0.53 -9.01 -4.55
C LEU A 147 0.01 -9.14 -3.12
N VAL A 148 1.03 -9.97 -2.95
CA VAL A 148 1.66 -10.20 -1.66
C VAL A 148 3.17 -10.05 -1.82
N TRP A 149 3.79 -9.24 -0.98
CA TRP A 149 5.23 -8.98 -0.98
C TRP A 149 5.75 -8.86 0.45
N ARG A 150 7.06 -9.05 0.61
CA ARG A 150 7.74 -9.01 1.92
C ARG A 150 8.67 -7.82 1.97
N ASN A 151 8.70 -7.13 3.10
CA ASN A 151 9.84 -6.27 3.41
C ASN A 151 10.98 -7.17 3.92
N ASP A 152 11.81 -7.67 3.02
CA ASP A 152 13.00 -8.47 3.31
C ASP A 152 14.24 -7.62 3.66
N GLY A 153 14.07 -6.29 3.72
CA GLY A 153 15.09 -5.35 4.18
C GLY A 153 15.22 -5.27 5.71
N SER A 154 16.20 -4.47 6.16
CA SER A 154 16.53 -4.28 7.58
C SER A 154 15.83 -3.09 8.24
N ALA A 155 15.13 -2.27 7.46
CA ALA A 155 14.42 -1.08 7.94
C ALA A 155 12.91 -1.18 7.66
N PRO A 156 12.06 -0.53 8.48
CA PRO A 156 10.63 -0.45 8.21
C PRO A 156 10.36 0.33 6.92
N VAL A 157 9.34 -0.11 6.18
CA VAL A 157 8.88 0.53 4.94
C VAL A 157 7.50 1.13 5.18
N ARG A 158 7.24 2.34 4.69
CA ARG A 158 5.93 2.99 4.79
C ARG A 158 5.41 3.24 3.38
N LEU A 159 4.20 2.76 3.12
CA LEU A 159 3.50 3.07 1.88
C LEU A 159 3.03 4.53 1.89
N GLU A 160 3.31 5.23 0.81
CA GLU A 160 2.71 6.53 0.49
C GLU A 160 1.96 6.38 -0.83
N ALA A 161 0.63 6.49 -0.78
CA ALA A 161 -0.22 6.26 -1.95
C ALA A 161 -1.23 7.40 -2.14
N GLU A 162 -1.21 8.01 -3.31
CA GLU A 162 -2.02 9.19 -3.58
C GLU A 162 -2.47 9.27 -5.03
N VAL A 163 -3.56 10.02 -5.23
CA VAL A 163 -4.01 10.46 -6.55
C VAL A 163 -3.79 11.96 -6.64
N ARG A 164 -2.95 12.42 -7.57
CA ARG A 164 -2.68 13.83 -7.86
C ARG A 164 -3.01 14.13 -9.32
N GLY A 165 -4.09 14.87 -9.57
CA GLY A 165 -4.56 15.12 -10.93
C GLY A 165 -4.88 13.81 -11.66
N ASP A 166 -4.22 13.59 -12.79
CA ASP A 166 -4.26 12.35 -13.58
C ASP A 166 -3.22 11.30 -13.18
N THR A 167 -2.56 11.44 -12.04
CA THR A 167 -1.53 10.49 -11.62
C THR A 167 -1.94 9.71 -10.38
N CYS A 168 -1.88 8.38 -10.45
CA CYS A 168 -1.84 7.51 -9.28
C CYS A 168 -0.37 7.20 -8.95
N LEU A 169 0.07 7.55 -7.75
CA LEU A 169 1.47 7.50 -7.33
C LEU A 169 1.61 6.68 -6.06
N VAL A 170 2.58 5.76 -6.06
CA VAL A 170 2.94 4.95 -4.89
C VAL A 170 4.43 5.07 -4.64
N ARG A 171 4.80 5.32 -3.37
CA ARG A 171 6.18 5.32 -2.87
C ARG A 171 6.31 4.38 -1.66
N LEU A 172 7.52 3.84 -1.48
CA LEU A 172 7.96 2.97 -0.40
C LEU A 172 9.11 3.63 0.38
#